data_AF-A0A925P8D8-F1
#
_entry.id   AF-A0A925P8D8-F1
#
_cell.length_a   1.000
_cell.length_b   1.000
_cell.length_c   1.000
_cell.angle_alpha   90.00
_cell.angle_beta   90.00
_cell.angle_gamma   90.00
#
_symmetry.space_group_name_H-M   'P 1'
#
loop_
_entity.id
_entity.type
_entity.pdbx_description
1 polymer ?
#
loop_
_entity_poly.entity_id
_entity_poly.type
_entity_poly.pdbx_seq_one_letter_code
_entity_poly.pdbx_strand_id
1 'polypeptide(L)'
;MRFSVRAFLALLFMTSTLLADDLDTLHRQLQANPPPVAVVAGDLSAEEALATLRADGTWADLDYTDGKDYHIYPASAHLRRANLILDSAAKAEPAERERRRLVAHQALSAWLRLDPQTNQNWFQSIGVPQWVGRLLLEFSDEVTPAEKQHALAILRRCVRADGELIYSHSPATGQNLQWQATLQIVGGCLERDAGRVERYVRRIERELQITEAEGLQADLSFHQHGAQLYAGGYGLNFTNDAARLAVQTRGTRFALQPETVDLLTRFLLDGQQAMLRGRRWDFTAIGREIARENRDASPLAGAADHLASLGGPRAEELRSFARRTRGEESPAGAPAGFRVFWRSDFVSHTRPEFHFSVRMTSTRINGSESGNGENESGTYLGDGATTLMRTGDEYHGVFPLWDWRRIPGVTNAYQPDVPLPFHNWNQGFAADSDYAPGSDFAGGAGDGRDGLAAMTLHRLGVHAAKAWFFQGDTVVCLGAGIRADDSTAPLATTLEQCWAKG
;
A
#
# COMPACT_ATOMS: atom_id res chain seq x y z
N MET A 1 52.28 21.26 -10.94
CA MET A 1 51.34 20.42 -10.15
C MET A 1 51.61 18.95 -10.44
N ARG A 2 52.34 18.24 -9.57
CA ARG A 2 52.46 16.78 -9.62
C ARG A 2 51.58 16.23 -8.49
N PHE A 3 50.29 16.00 -8.77
CA PHE A 3 49.49 15.14 -7.90
C PHE A 3 50.10 13.74 -8.00
N SER A 4 50.67 13.27 -6.89
CA SER A 4 51.37 11.99 -6.79
C SER A 4 50.39 10.85 -7.05
N VAL A 5 50.73 9.94 -7.98
CA VAL A 5 49.99 8.70 -8.28
C VAL A 5 49.68 7.90 -7.00
N ARG A 6 50.53 7.99 -5.97
CA ARG A 6 50.28 7.35 -4.66
C ARG A 6 49.11 7.96 -3.88
N ALA A 7 48.90 9.28 -3.96
CA ALA A 7 47.76 9.93 -3.32
C ALA A 7 46.44 9.55 -4.02
N PHE A 8 46.47 9.42 -5.35
CA PHE A 8 45.33 8.96 -6.14
C PHE A 8 44.99 7.48 -5.85
N LEU A 9 45.99 6.60 -5.75
CA LEU A 9 45.79 5.18 -5.41
C LEU A 9 45.31 4.99 -3.96
N ALA A 10 45.82 5.77 -3.00
CA ALA A 10 45.35 5.73 -1.62
C ALA A 10 43.89 6.21 -1.50
N LEU A 11 43.52 7.27 -2.23
CA LEU A 11 42.15 7.75 -2.30
C LEU A 11 41.22 6.70 -2.93
N LEU A 12 41.63 6.08 -4.04
CA LEU A 12 40.88 4.98 -4.67
C LEU A 12 40.68 3.81 -3.71
N PHE A 13 41.73 3.40 -3.00
CA PHE A 13 41.66 2.30 -2.02
C PHE A 13 40.77 2.63 -0.81
N MET A 14 40.83 3.86 -0.29
CA MET A 14 39.93 4.34 0.76
C MET A 14 38.48 4.39 0.27
N THR A 15 38.24 4.84 -0.96
CA THR A 15 36.87 4.88 -1.52
C THR A 15 36.32 3.48 -1.78
N SER A 16 37.14 2.52 -2.22
CA SER A 16 36.71 1.15 -2.44
C SER A 16 36.44 0.39 -1.14
N THR A 17 37.21 0.67 -0.08
CA THR A 17 37.01 0.07 1.25
C THR A 17 35.74 0.61 1.91
N LEU A 18 35.52 1.93 1.89
CA LEU A 18 34.26 2.53 2.36
C LEU A 18 33.03 2.01 1.62
N LEU A 19 33.13 1.83 0.29
CA LEU A 19 32.03 1.24 -0.51
C LEU A 19 31.74 -0.22 -0.16
N ALA A 20 32.78 -1.01 0.13
CA ALA A 20 32.60 -2.38 0.57
C ALA A 20 31.90 -2.43 1.95
N ASP A 21 32.33 -1.56 2.88
CA ASP A 21 31.74 -1.46 4.21
C ASP A 21 30.26 -1.03 4.17
N ASP A 22 29.91 -0.10 3.28
CA ASP A 22 28.51 0.35 3.07
C ASP A 22 27.62 -0.79 2.54
N LEU A 23 28.10 -1.55 1.55
CA LEU A 23 27.36 -2.69 0.99
C LEU A 23 27.20 -3.82 2.00
N ASP A 24 28.23 -4.13 2.79
CA ASP A 24 28.17 -5.16 3.83
C ASP A 24 27.24 -4.73 4.99
N THR A 25 27.21 -3.44 5.30
CA THR A 25 26.28 -2.87 6.29
C THR A 25 24.84 -2.95 5.79
N LEU A 26 24.57 -2.51 4.56
CA LEU A 26 23.24 -2.59 3.96
C LEU A 26 22.77 -4.04 3.81
N HIS A 27 23.64 -4.96 3.37
CA HIS A 27 23.29 -6.38 3.26
C HIS A 27 22.86 -6.97 4.61
N ARG A 28 23.62 -6.72 5.69
CA ARG A 28 23.24 -7.15 7.04
C ARG A 28 21.93 -6.50 7.52
N GLN A 29 21.71 -5.23 7.21
CA GLN A 29 20.48 -4.52 7.56
C GLN A 29 19.27 -5.07 6.80
N LEU A 30 19.43 -5.43 5.52
CA LEU A 30 18.43 -6.13 4.73
C LEU A 30 18.16 -7.53 5.29
N GLN A 31 19.16 -8.29 5.72
CA GLN A 31 18.93 -9.61 6.34
C GLN A 31 18.22 -9.50 7.69
N ALA A 32 18.60 -8.54 8.54
CA ALA A 32 18.01 -8.36 9.86
C ALA A 32 16.59 -7.80 9.80
N ASN A 33 16.28 -6.97 8.80
CA ASN A 33 14.98 -6.39 8.58
C ASN A 33 14.59 -6.56 7.10
N PRO A 34 14.21 -7.77 6.67
CA PRO A 34 14.00 -8.08 5.26
C PRO A 34 12.85 -7.27 4.65
N PRO A 35 12.95 -6.94 3.34
CA PRO A 35 11.82 -6.40 2.61
C PRO A 35 10.59 -7.28 2.79
N PRO A 36 9.40 -6.68 3.00
CA PRO A 36 8.19 -7.46 3.11
C PRO A 36 7.92 -8.12 1.77
N VAL A 37 7.46 -9.36 1.83
CA VAL A 37 6.90 -10.03 0.68
C VAL A 37 5.40 -9.83 0.69
N ALA A 38 4.80 -9.67 -0.48
CA ALA A 38 3.35 -9.54 -0.58
C ALA A 38 2.64 -10.72 0.11
N VAL A 39 1.70 -10.39 0.99
CA VAL A 39 0.88 -11.36 1.72
C VAL A 39 -0.33 -11.67 0.86
N VAL A 40 -0.36 -12.89 0.33
CA VAL A 40 -1.55 -13.50 -0.27
C VAL A 40 -1.99 -14.59 0.70
N ALA A 41 -3.30 -14.85 0.80
CA ALA A 41 -3.84 -15.90 1.65
C ALA A 41 -3.03 -17.20 1.47
N GLY A 42 -2.53 -17.72 2.59
CA GLY A 42 -1.84 -19.01 2.63
C GLY A 42 -2.85 -20.13 2.41
N ASP A 43 -2.44 -21.15 1.67
CA ASP A 43 -3.24 -22.34 1.43
C ASP A 43 -2.95 -23.47 2.44
N LEU A 44 -1.77 -23.44 3.07
CA LEU A 44 -1.33 -24.37 4.10
C LEU A 44 -0.67 -23.64 5.28
N SER A 45 -0.69 -24.27 6.45
CA SER A 45 0.21 -23.93 7.57
C SER A 45 1.67 -24.27 7.27
N ALA A 46 2.61 -23.73 8.05
CA ALA A 46 4.03 -24.04 7.91
C ALA A 46 4.31 -25.53 8.11
N GLU A 47 3.62 -26.16 9.07
CA GLU A 47 3.73 -27.58 9.42
C GLU A 47 3.22 -28.49 8.29
N GLU A 48 2.07 -28.15 7.69
CA GLU A 48 1.52 -28.89 6.56
C GLU A 48 2.40 -28.77 5.32
N ALA A 49 2.87 -27.54 5.02
CA ALA A 49 3.79 -27.31 3.92
C ALA A 49 5.11 -28.10 4.10
N LEU A 50 5.65 -28.13 5.32
CA LEU A 50 6.86 -28.88 5.68
C LEU A 50 6.65 -30.40 5.52
N ALA A 51 5.49 -30.92 5.92
CA ALA A 51 5.18 -32.35 5.87
C ALA A 51 4.91 -32.89 4.46
N THR A 52 4.53 -32.02 3.53
CA THR A 52 4.07 -32.39 2.17
C THR A 52 5.07 -32.09 1.07
N LEU A 53 6.22 -31.49 1.39
CA LEU A 53 7.30 -31.27 0.42
C LEU A 53 7.85 -32.61 -0.08
N ARG A 54 7.94 -32.76 -1.39
CA ARG A 54 8.55 -33.94 -2.03
C ARG A 54 10.07 -33.85 -2.01
N ALA A 55 10.72 -34.99 -2.24
CA ALA A 55 12.19 -35.08 -2.30
C ALA A 55 12.82 -34.22 -3.42
N ASP A 56 12.07 -33.87 -4.46
CA ASP A 56 12.52 -32.96 -5.53
C ASP A 56 12.33 -31.46 -5.19
N GLY A 57 11.85 -31.15 -3.98
CA GLY A 57 11.58 -29.80 -3.50
C GLY A 57 10.25 -29.21 -4.01
N THR A 58 9.36 -30.01 -4.60
CA THR A 58 8.05 -29.55 -5.08
C THR A 58 6.89 -29.98 -4.18
N TRP A 59 5.76 -29.31 -4.31
CA TRP A 59 4.48 -29.76 -3.75
C TRP A 59 3.58 -30.40 -4.82
N ALA A 60 2.94 -31.50 -4.44
CA ALA A 60 2.16 -32.38 -5.31
C ALA A 60 0.88 -31.76 -5.89
N ASP A 61 0.28 -30.87 -5.12
CA ASP A 61 -1.03 -30.28 -5.35
C ASP A 61 -0.95 -29.01 -6.23
N LEU A 62 0.26 -28.57 -6.58
CA LEU A 62 0.48 -27.40 -7.42
C LEU A 62 0.74 -27.81 -8.87
N ASP A 63 0.03 -27.15 -9.80
CA ASP A 63 0.34 -27.21 -11.23
C ASP A 63 1.36 -26.11 -11.58
N TYR A 64 2.56 -26.53 -11.95
CA TYR A 64 3.66 -25.63 -12.34
C TYR A 64 3.62 -25.26 -13.83
N THR A 65 2.63 -25.75 -14.58
CA THR A 65 2.47 -25.47 -16.02
C THR A 65 1.34 -24.48 -16.30
N ASP A 66 0.44 -24.27 -15.34
CA ASP A 66 -0.68 -23.34 -15.47
C ASP A 66 -0.32 -21.91 -15.05
N GLY A 67 -0.03 -21.10 -16.06
CA GLY A 67 0.23 -19.66 -15.91
C GLY A 67 -0.63 -18.78 -16.82
N LYS A 68 -1.69 -19.32 -17.42
CA LYS A 68 -2.43 -18.63 -18.48
C LYS A 68 -3.50 -17.68 -17.94
N ASP A 69 -4.00 -17.93 -16.73
CA ASP A 69 -5.01 -17.09 -16.08
C ASP A 69 -4.41 -15.71 -15.72
N TYR A 70 -5.13 -14.65 -16.04
CA TYR A 70 -4.73 -13.27 -15.76
C TYR A 70 -5.12 -12.81 -14.35
N HIS A 71 -5.98 -13.54 -13.64
CA HIS A 71 -6.50 -13.17 -12.33
C HIS A 71 -5.83 -13.94 -11.20
N ILE A 72 -5.48 -15.21 -11.42
CA ILE A 72 -4.84 -16.07 -10.42
C ILE A 72 -3.53 -16.65 -10.94
N TYR A 73 -2.63 -16.98 -10.01
CA TYR A 73 -1.39 -17.70 -10.34
C TYR A 73 -1.12 -18.78 -9.29
N PRO A 74 -1.71 -19.98 -9.43
CA PRO A 74 -1.66 -21.03 -8.41
C PRO A 74 -0.23 -21.44 -8.03
N ALA A 75 0.68 -21.56 -9.01
CA ALA A 75 2.07 -21.96 -8.76
C ALA A 75 2.79 -21.04 -7.75
N SER A 76 2.39 -19.76 -7.61
CA SER A 76 2.96 -18.85 -6.60
C SER A 76 2.85 -19.37 -5.17
N ALA A 77 1.90 -20.27 -4.87
CA ALA A 77 1.80 -20.95 -3.59
C ALA A 77 3.11 -21.62 -3.16
N HIS A 78 3.89 -22.15 -4.11
CA HIS A 78 5.19 -22.76 -3.84
C HIS A 78 6.12 -21.80 -3.09
N LEU A 79 6.28 -20.59 -3.62
CA LEU A 79 7.14 -19.57 -3.04
C LEU A 79 6.57 -19.00 -1.72
N ARG A 80 5.24 -18.91 -1.61
CA ARG A 80 4.58 -18.52 -0.35
C ARG A 80 4.85 -19.54 0.75
N ARG A 81 4.69 -20.83 0.47
CA ARG A 81 4.98 -21.94 1.39
C ARG A 81 6.46 -21.93 1.80
N ALA A 82 7.38 -21.74 0.86
CA ALA A 82 8.81 -21.66 1.16
C ALA A 82 9.14 -20.49 2.12
N ASN A 83 8.59 -19.29 1.87
CA ASN A 83 8.78 -18.14 2.76
C ASN A 83 8.10 -18.35 4.13
N LEU A 84 6.91 -18.95 4.17
CA LEU A 84 6.21 -19.29 5.40
C LEU A 84 7.04 -20.27 6.27
N ILE A 85 7.62 -21.30 5.66
CA ILE A 85 8.53 -22.23 6.35
C ILE A 85 9.76 -21.48 6.87
N LEU A 86 10.37 -20.63 6.07
CA LEU A 86 11.51 -19.81 6.50
C LEU A 86 11.16 -18.91 7.69
N ASP A 87 10.07 -18.16 7.62
CA ASP A 87 9.64 -17.26 8.69
C ASP A 87 9.33 -18.02 9.99
N SER A 88 8.79 -19.23 9.88
CA SER A 88 8.54 -20.09 11.04
C SER A 88 9.82 -20.62 11.71
N ALA A 89 10.95 -20.66 10.99
CA ALA A 89 12.23 -21.09 11.54
C ALA A 89 12.78 -20.13 12.61
N ALA A 90 12.46 -18.83 12.52
CA ALA A 90 12.95 -17.82 13.45
C ALA A 90 12.57 -18.09 14.93
N LYS A 91 11.42 -18.73 15.14
CA LYS A 91 10.87 -19.07 16.47
C LYS A 91 11.17 -20.51 16.90
N ALA A 92 11.82 -21.31 16.06
CA ALA A 92 12.05 -22.73 16.31
C ALA A 92 13.34 -22.99 17.10
N GLU A 93 13.36 -24.12 17.82
CA GLU A 93 14.56 -24.67 18.45
C GLU A 93 15.66 -24.96 17.40
N PRO A 94 16.96 -24.95 17.77
CA PRO A 94 18.06 -24.97 16.80
C PRO A 94 17.99 -26.07 15.73
N ALA A 95 17.66 -27.31 16.11
CA ALA A 95 17.58 -28.43 15.16
C ALA A 95 16.40 -28.29 14.19
N GLU A 96 15.25 -27.84 14.68
CA GLU A 96 14.06 -27.63 13.85
C GLU A 96 14.20 -26.38 12.96
N ARG A 97 14.88 -25.34 13.46
CA ARG A 97 15.27 -24.17 12.68
C ARG A 97 16.11 -24.57 11.47
N GLU A 98 17.15 -25.38 11.70
CA GLU A 98 18.01 -25.86 10.61
C GLU A 98 17.23 -26.71 9.60
N ARG A 99 16.37 -27.62 10.08
CA ARG A 99 15.49 -28.41 9.22
C ARG A 99 14.57 -27.55 8.35
N ARG A 100 13.94 -26.53 8.93
CA ARG A 100 13.05 -25.60 8.21
C ARG A 100 13.82 -24.76 7.19
N ARG A 101 15.02 -24.27 7.54
CA ARG A 101 15.93 -23.59 6.61
C ARG A 101 16.28 -24.47 5.42
N LEU A 102 16.68 -25.72 5.66
CA LEU A 102 17.03 -26.67 4.61
C LEU A 102 15.86 -26.91 3.65
N VAL A 103 14.64 -27.08 4.18
CA VAL A 103 13.44 -27.28 3.36
C VAL A 103 13.10 -26.03 2.54
N ALA A 104 13.17 -24.84 3.13
CA ALA A 104 12.94 -23.60 2.39
C ALA A 104 13.99 -23.39 1.28
N HIS A 105 15.25 -23.77 1.53
CA HIS A 105 16.30 -23.76 0.51
C HIS A 105 16.04 -24.77 -0.62
N GLN A 106 15.62 -26.01 -0.29
CA GLN A 106 15.24 -27.01 -1.29
C GLN A 106 14.08 -26.56 -2.17
N ALA A 107 13.07 -25.90 -1.59
CA ALA A 107 11.98 -25.30 -2.34
C ALA A 107 12.48 -24.18 -3.27
N LEU A 108 13.35 -23.27 -2.78
CA LEU A 108 13.98 -22.26 -3.65
C LEU A 108 14.70 -22.91 -4.84
N SER A 109 15.55 -23.92 -4.61
CA SER A 109 16.24 -24.65 -5.69
C SER A 109 15.28 -25.29 -6.68
N ALA A 110 14.15 -25.83 -6.20
CA ALA A 110 13.11 -26.40 -7.06
C ALA A 110 12.41 -25.34 -7.92
N TRP A 111 12.06 -24.19 -7.34
CA TRP A 111 11.51 -23.08 -8.09
C TRP A 111 12.47 -22.61 -9.18
N LEU A 112 13.74 -22.39 -8.86
CA LEU A 112 14.74 -21.92 -9.83
C LEU A 112 14.95 -22.93 -10.96
N ARG A 113 14.90 -24.24 -10.67
CA ARG A 113 14.99 -25.28 -11.72
C ARG A 113 13.78 -25.30 -12.66
N LEU A 114 12.57 -25.09 -12.14
CA LEU A 114 11.33 -25.19 -12.91
C LEU A 114 10.98 -23.88 -13.63
N ASP A 115 11.30 -22.76 -13.00
CA ASP A 115 10.95 -21.39 -13.38
C ASP A 115 9.56 -21.22 -14.05
N PRO A 116 8.47 -21.55 -13.34
CA PRO A 116 7.12 -21.44 -13.90
C PRO A 116 6.82 -20.00 -14.33
N GLN A 117 6.15 -19.84 -15.48
CA GLN A 117 5.82 -18.51 -16.04
C GLN A 117 4.33 -18.20 -15.87
N THR A 118 3.97 -16.92 -15.87
CA THR A 118 2.58 -16.45 -15.83
C THR A 118 2.35 -15.24 -16.72
N ASN A 119 1.13 -15.11 -17.26
CA ASN A 119 0.68 -13.93 -17.98
C ASN A 119 0.23 -12.79 -17.06
N GLN A 120 0.08 -13.02 -15.76
CA GLN A 120 -0.26 -11.96 -14.82
C GLN A 120 0.98 -11.13 -14.47
N ASN A 121 1.05 -9.94 -15.09
CA ASN A 121 2.05 -8.88 -14.92
C ASN A 121 2.52 -8.66 -13.47
N TRP A 122 1.59 -8.64 -12.50
CA TRP A 122 1.96 -8.37 -11.10
C TRP A 122 2.82 -9.50 -10.52
N PHE A 123 2.43 -10.77 -10.71
CA PHE A 123 3.23 -11.90 -10.24
C PHE A 123 4.57 -11.97 -10.99
N GLN A 124 4.56 -11.71 -12.29
CA GLN A 124 5.76 -11.75 -13.12
C GLN A 124 6.81 -10.70 -12.74
N SER A 125 6.37 -9.48 -12.41
CA SER A 125 7.25 -8.32 -12.22
C SER A 125 7.50 -7.96 -10.76
N ILE A 126 6.66 -8.44 -9.83
CA ILE A 126 6.69 -8.03 -8.42
C ILE A 126 6.59 -9.26 -7.50
N GLY A 127 5.48 -10.00 -7.53
CA GLY A 127 5.22 -11.07 -6.56
C GLY A 127 6.30 -12.16 -6.53
N VAL A 128 6.52 -12.85 -7.66
CA VAL A 128 7.55 -13.90 -7.77
C VAL A 128 8.94 -13.34 -7.46
N PRO A 129 9.40 -12.23 -8.08
CA PRO A 129 10.67 -11.62 -7.72
C PRO A 129 10.84 -11.29 -6.23
N GLN A 130 9.79 -10.82 -5.53
CA GLN A 130 9.86 -10.52 -4.10
C GLN A 130 10.10 -11.77 -3.26
N TRP A 131 9.32 -12.84 -3.50
CA TRP A 131 9.48 -14.07 -2.75
C TRP A 131 10.82 -14.76 -3.03
N VAL A 132 11.28 -14.75 -4.29
CA VAL A 132 12.61 -15.24 -4.66
C VAL A 132 13.68 -14.37 -4.02
N GLY A 133 13.55 -13.04 -4.08
CA GLY A 133 14.52 -12.11 -3.52
C GLY A 133 14.69 -12.25 -2.01
N ARG A 134 13.60 -12.50 -1.28
CA ARG A 134 13.66 -12.79 0.16
C ARG A 134 14.43 -14.08 0.46
N LEU A 135 14.09 -15.17 -0.22
CA LEU A 135 14.78 -16.45 -0.03
C LEU A 135 16.26 -16.35 -0.44
N LEU A 136 16.55 -15.69 -1.56
CA LEU A 136 17.92 -15.48 -2.05
C LEU A 136 18.77 -14.64 -1.10
N LEU A 137 18.17 -13.65 -0.43
CA LEU A 137 18.85 -12.83 0.57
C LEU A 137 19.24 -13.65 1.81
N GLU A 138 18.41 -14.62 2.19
CA GLU A 138 18.69 -15.52 3.32
C GLU A 138 19.75 -16.58 2.97
N PHE A 139 19.68 -17.12 1.76
CA PHE A 139 20.51 -18.24 1.32
C PHE A 139 21.66 -17.81 0.41
N SER A 140 22.07 -16.54 0.47
CA SER A 140 23.00 -15.93 -0.50
C SER A 140 24.36 -16.62 -0.59
N ASP A 141 24.79 -17.24 0.52
CA ASP A 141 26.06 -17.95 0.66
C ASP A 141 25.92 -19.48 0.47
N GLU A 142 24.69 -19.97 0.35
CA GLU A 142 24.33 -21.40 0.33
C GLU A 142 23.88 -21.87 -1.06
N VAL A 143 23.38 -20.95 -1.89
CA VAL A 143 23.01 -21.22 -3.29
C VAL A 143 24.24 -21.39 -4.19
N THR A 144 24.10 -22.21 -5.23
CA THR A 144 25.13 -22.35 -6.26
C THR A 144 25.27 -21.07 -7.12
N PRO A 145 26.41 -20.85 -7.80
CA PRO A 145 26.55 -19.71 -8.72
C PRO A 145 25.49 -19.67 -9.83
N ALA A 146 25.04 -20.83 -10.31
CA ALA A 146 24.01 -20.93 -11.33
C ALA A 146 22.63 -20.53 -10.78
N GLU A 147 22.26 -21.02 -9.59
CA GLU A 147 21.04 -20.62 -8.89
C GLU A 147 21.03 -19.13 -8.57
N LYS A 148 22.15 -18.59 -8.06
CA LYS A 148 22.30 -17.16 -7.81
C LYS A 148 22.09 -16.34 -9.07
N GLN A 149 22.70 -16.74 -10.19
CA GLN A 149 22.55 -16.05 -11.47
C GLN A 149 21.09 -16.09 -11.98
N HIS A 150 20.43 -17.24 -11.88
CA HIS A 150 19.03 -17.39 -12.29
C HIS A 150 18.09 -16.58 -11.40
N ALA A 151 18.25 -16.66 -10.08
CA ALA A 151 17.46 -15.87 -9.14
C ALA A 151 17.62 -14.36 -9.42
N LEU A 152 18.85 -13.89 -9.63
CA LEU A 152 19.11 -12.50 -10.02
C LEU A 152 18.50 -12.12 -11.38
N ALA A 153 18.34 -13.05 -12.31
CA ALA A 153 17.61 -12.83 -13.55
C ALA A 153 16.10 -12.68 -13.31
N ILE A 154 15.52 -13.47 -12.39
CA ILE A 154 14.11 -13.31 -11.96
C ILE A 154 13.91 -11.91 -11.34
N LEU A 155 14.81 -11.48 -10.46
CA LEU A 155 14.75 -10.14 -9.84
C LEU A 155 14.80 -9.00 -10.86
N ARG A 156 15.40 -9.23 -12.05
CA ARG A 156 15.53 -8.24 -13.13
C ARG A 156 14.37 -8.21 -14.11
N ARG A 157 13.36 -9.07 -13.98
CA ARG A 157 12.20 -9.13 -14.90
C ARG A 157 11.46 -7.79 -15.04
N CYS A 158 11.50 -6.95 -14.02
CA CYS A 158 10.88 -5.64 -14.01
C CYS A 158 11.72 -4.51 -14.60
N VAL A 159 12.94 -4.80 -15.09
CA VAL A 159 13.92 -3.78 -15.49
C VAL A 159 14.21 -3.86 -16.97
N ARG A 160 14.07 -2.72 -17.66
CA ARG A 160 14.47 -2.58 -19.06
C ARG A 160 16.00 -2.40 -19.18
N ALA A 161 16.55 -2.63 -20.37
CA ALA A 161 17.99 -2.52 -20.64
C ALA A 161 18.63 -1.18 -20.25
N ASP A 162 17.88 -0.07 -20.24
CA ASP A 162 18.36 1.24 -19.82
C ASP A 162 18.30 1.47 -18.29
N GLY A 163 17.73 0.53 -17.55
CA GLY A 163 17.51 0.62 -16.11
C GLY A 163 16.19 1.23 -15.70
N GLU A 164 15.26 1.48 -16.63
CA GLU A 164 13.91 1.92 -16.30
C GLU A 164 13.09 0.76 -15.70
N LEU A 165 12.31 1.06 -14.67
CA LEU A 165 11.41 0.11 -14.02
C LEU A 165 10.09 0.11 -14.77
N ILE A 166 9.67 -1.04 -15.26
CA ILE A 166 8.47 -1.19 -16.08
C ILE A 166 7.44 -2.01 -15.32
N TYR A 167 6.21 -1.52 -15.28
CA TYR A 167 5.06 -2.27 -14.82
C TYR A 167 4.04 -2.37 -15.94
N SER A 168 3.75 -3.61 -16.36
CA SER A 168 2.92 -3.89 -17.54
C SER A 168 3.52 -3.26 -18.81
N HIS A 169 3.05 -2.08 -19.22
CA HIS A 169 3.44 -1.42 -20.48
C HIS A 169 3.98 0.02 -20.27
N SER A 170 4.08 0.49 -19.03
CA SER A 170 4.49 1.85 -18.70
C SER A 170 5.57 1.87 -17.63
N PRO A 171 6.28 3.00 -17.45
CA PRO A 171 7.11 3.20 -16.27
C PRO A 171 6.30 2.94 -14.99
N ALA A 172 6.91 2.25 -14.03
CA ALA A 172 6.31 2.02 -12.73
C ALA A 172 6.27 3.31 -11.91
N THR A 173 5.23 3.46 -11.10
CA THR A 173 4.97 4.60 -10.20
C THR A 173 4.52 4.12 -8.83
N GLY A 174 4.54 5.02 -7.85
CA GLY A 174 4.08 4.82 -6.49
C GLY A 174 4.63 3.54 -5.87
N GLN A 175 3.71 2.71 -5.34
CA GLN A 175 4.10 1.48 -4.68
C GLN A 175 4.76 0.46 -5.62
N ASN A 176 4.28 0.36 -6.87
CA ASN A 176 4.82 -0.60 -7.82
C ASN A 176 6.31 -0.31 -8.10
N LEU A 177 6.66 0.97 -8.21
CA LEU A 177 8.05 1.40 -8.33
C LEU A 177 8.88 1.03 -7.10
N GLN A 178 8.38 1.28 -5.88
CA GLN A 178 9.12 0.96 -4.66
C GLN A 178 9.42 -0.53 -4.53
N TRP A 179 8.43 -1.38 -4.81
CA TRP A 179 8.63 -2.83 -4.82
C TRP A 179 9.69 -3.25 -5.83
N GLN A 180 9.60 -2.76 -7.08
CA GLN A 180 10.55 -3.10 -8.12
C GLN A 180 11.97 -2.59 -7.83
N ALA A 181 12.10 -1.34 -7.35
CA ALA A 181 13.37 -0.75 -6.97
C ALA A 181 14.03 -1.50 -5.80
N THR A 182 13.25 -1.96 -4.83
CA THR A 182 13.76 -2.74 -3.69
C THR A 182 14.39 -4.07 -4.15
N LEU A 183 13.80 -4.75 -5.14
CA LEU A 183 14.40 -5.94 -5.76
C LEU A 183 15.78 -5.63 -6.35
N GLN A 184 15.94 -4.45 -6.95
CA GLN A 184 17.20 -4.04 -7.54
C GLN A 184 18.24 -3.66 -6.49
N ILE A 185 17.82 -3.11 -5.35
CA ILE A 185 18.68 -2.84 -4.20
C ILE A 185 19.21 -4.16 -3.62
N VAL A 186 18.33 -5.15 -3.41
CA VAL A 186 18.72 -6.50 -2.96
C VAL A 186 19.70 -7.14 -3.96
N GLY A 187 19.36 -7.14 -5.25
CA GLY A 187 20.24 -7.68 -6.30
C GLY A 187 21.59 -6.97 -6.37
N GLY A 188 21.61 -5.64 -6.23
CA GLY A 188 22.84 -4.85 -6.20
C GLY A 188 23.74 -5.20 -5.01
N CYS A 189 23.17 -5.43 -3.82
CA CYS A 189 23.94 -5.90 -2.67
C CYS A 189 24.56 -7.27 -2.92
N LEU A 190 23.78 -8.22 -3.45
CA LEU A 190 24.21 -9.60 -3.70
C LEU A 190 25.29 -9.72 -4.80
N GLU A 191 25.34 -8.77 -5.72
CA GLU A 191 26.35 -8.66 -6.79
C GLU A 191 27.49 -7.69 -6.45
N ARG A 192 27.44 -7.05 -5.28
CA ARG A 192 28.36 -5.99 -4.85
C ARG A 192 28.42 -4.80 -5.82
N ASP A 193 27.28 -4.46 -6.42
CA ASP A 193 27.11 -3.32 -7.32
C ASP A 193 26.53 -2.11 -6.57
N ALA A 194 27.42 -1.29 -6.01
CA ALA A 194 27.06 -0.05 -5.31
C ALA A 194 26.35 0.97 -6.22
N GLY A 195 26.68 0.99 -7.52
CA GLY A 195 26.05 1.91 -8.47
C GLY A 195 24.59 1.57 -8.72
N ARG A 196 24.27 0.27 -8.81
CA ARG A 196 22.88 -0.22 -8.87
C ARG A 196 22.12 0.12 -7.59
N VAL A 197 22.71 -0.13 -6.42
CA VAL A 197 22.08 0.21 -5.13
C VAL A 197 21.76 1.71 -5.07
N GLU A 198 22.75 2.58 -5.32
CA GLU A 198 22.58 4.03 -5.29
C GLU A 198 21.49 4.48 -6.28
N ARG A 199 21.52 3.98 -7.52
CA ARG A 199 20.52 4.32 -8.55
C ARG A 199 19.09 4.08 -8.06
N TYR A 200 18.82 2.91 -7.49
CA TYR A 200 17.45 2.52 -7.13
C TYR A 200 17.00 3.07 -5.77
N VAL A 201 17.91 3.29 -4.82
CA VAL A 201 17.61 4.10 -3.64
C VAL A 201 17.20 5.52 -4.05
N ARG A 202 17.99 6.18 -4.92
CA ARG A 202 17.65 7.53 -5.42
C ARG A 202 16.39 7.53 -6.28
N ARG A 203 16.04 6.40 -6.93
CA ARG A 203 14.76 6.26 -7.65
C ARG A 203 13.57 6.26 -6.69
N ILE A 204 13.68 5.57 -5.55
CA ILE A 204 12.65 5.59 -4.49
C ILE A 204 12.52 6.99 -3.89
N GLU A 205 13.62 7.69 -3.62
CA GLU A 205 13.56 9.07 -3.12
C GLU A 205 12.86 10.03 -4.07
N ARG A 206 13.11 9.91 -5.37
CA ARG A 206 12.38 10.68 -6.39
C ARG A 206 10.91 10.33 -6.48
N GLU A 207 10.49 9.18 -5.96
CA GLU A 207 9.08 8.83 -5.84
C GLU A 207 8.47 9.41 -4.55
N LEU A 208 9.28 9.53 -3.50
CA LEU A 208 8.93 10.15 -2.22
C LEU A 208 9.00 11.69 -2.30
N GLN A 209 8.23 12.27 -3.20
CA GLN A 209 8.12 13.72 -3.37
C GLN A 209 6.67 14.15 -3.59
N ILE A 210 6.39 15.44 -3.38
CA ILE A 210 5.11 16.02 -3.76
C ILE A 210 4.97 16.00 -5.28
N THR A 211 3.84 15.51 -5.77
CA THR A 211 3.55 15.39 -7.19
C THR A 211 2.11 15.80 -7.49
N GLU A 212 1.86 16.12 -8.77
CA GLU A 212 0.50 16.34 -9.27
C GLU A 212 -0.08 15.10 -9.97
N ALA A 213 0.74 14.07 -10.21
CA ALA A 213 0.35 12.78 -10.76
C ALA A 213 0.07 11.76 -9.63
N GLU A 214 0.10 10.46 -9.94
CA GLU A 214 0.09 9.41 -8.91
C GLU A 214 1.23 9.61 -7.90
N GLY A 215 0.97 9.32 -6.62
CA GLY A 215 1.91 9.47 -5.52
C GLY A 215 1.43 10.42 -4.44
N LEU A 216 2.37 11.00 -3.69
CA LEU A 216 2.09 11.88 -2.56
C LEU A 216 1.68 13.29 -3.04
N GLN A 217 0.50 13.72 -2.63
CA GLN A 217 -0.08 14.99 -3.05
C GLN A 217 0.31 16.14 -2.11
N ALA A 218 0.16 17.39 -2.57
CA ALA A 218 0.52 18.59 -1.81
C ALA A 218 -0.25 18.76 -0.48
N ASP A 219 -1.46 18.18 -0.38
CA ASP A 219 -2.29 18.16 0.83
C ASP A 219 -2.01 16.95 1.74
N LEU A 220 -0.98 16.17 1.43
CA LEU A 220 -0.59 14.93 2.09
C LEU A 220 -1.63 13.79 1.97
N SER A 221 -2.52 13.87 0.97
CA SER A 221 -3.22 12.69 0.48
C SER A 221 -2.34 11.86 -0.45
N PHE A 222 -2.73 10.63 -0.76
CA PHE A 222 -1.97 9.74 -1.64
C PHE A 222 -2.84 9.18 -2.74
N HIS A 223 -2.34 9.26 -3.97
CA HIS A 223 -3.04 8.81 -5.17
C HIS A 223 -2.35 7.60 -5.81
N GLN A 224 -3.14 6.63 -6.27
CA GLN A 224 -2.65 5.51 -7.09
C GLN A 224 -3.75 5.04 -8.04
N HIS A 225 -3.36 4.62 -9.25
CA HIS A 225 -4.27 4.34 -10.36
C HIS A 225 -4.99 5.63 -10.78
N GLY A 226 -4.23 6.58 -11.29
CA GLY A 226 -4.68 7.93 -11.59
C GLY A 226 -4.95 8.76 -10.33
N ALA A 227 -5.76 9.81 -10.50
CA ALA A 227 -6.20 10.66 -9.41
C ALA A 227 -7.25 9.92 -8.59
N GLN A 228 -6.85 9.03 -7.68
CA GLN A 228 -7.75 8.25 -6.82
C GLN A 228 -7.16 8.18 -5.41
N LEU A 229 -7.93 8.55 -4.40
CA LEU A 229 -7.48 8.45 -3.01
C LEU A 229 -7.22 6.99 -2.62
N TYR A 230 -6.01 6.72 -2.15
CA TYR A 230 -5.57 5.36 -1.83
C TYR A 230 -4.66 5.28 -0.60
N ALA A 231 -4.91 6.14 0.40
CA ALA A 231 -4.03 6.30 1.56
C ALA A 231 -3.84 5.03 2.38
N GLY A 232 -4.86 4.18 2.52
CA GLY A 232 -4.81 2.98 3.37
C GLY A 232 -4.60 1.64 2.65
N GLY A 233 -4.51 1.65 1.31
CA GLY A 233 -4.11 0.49 0.51
C GLY A 233 -2.68 0.66 -0.02
N TYR A 234 -2.53 1.15 -1.25
CA TYR A 234 -1.21 1.44 -1.82
C TYR A 234 -0.40 2.44 -0.99
N GLY A 235 -1.03 3.49 -0.45
CA GLY A 235 -0.36 4.46 0.42
C GLY A 235 0.15 3.87 1.74
N LEU A 236 -0.53 2.85 2.28
CA LEU A 236 -0.09 2.12 3.47
C LEU A 236 1.18 1.33 3.19
N ASN A 237 1.22 0.59 2.08
CA ASN A 237 2.42 -0.13 1.66
C ASN A 237 3.56 0.85 1.38
N PHE A 238 3.26 1.99 0.74
CA PHE A 238 4.25 2.98 0.32
C PHE A 238 4.95 3.61 1.51
N THR A 239 4.18 3.85 2.56
CA THR A 239 4.71 4.40 3.81
C THR A 239 5.56 3.38 4.55
N ASN A 240 5.06 2.14 4.66
CA ASN A 240 5.73 1.08 5.41
C ASN A 240 7.07 0.69 4.76
N ASP A 241 7.09 0.54 3.44
CA ASP A 241 8.28 0.13 2.69
C ASP A 241 9.33 1.25 2.68
N ALA A 242 8.91 2.50 2.46
CA ALA A 242 9.82 3.65 2.53
C ALA A 242 10.43 3.84 3.93
N ALA A 243 9.62 3.72 4.99
CA ALA A 243 10.10 3.86 6.36
C ALA A 243 11.09 2.74 6.72
N ARG A 244 10.84 1.52 6.25
CA ARG A 244 11.78 0.40 6.39
C ARG A 244 13.09 0.66 5.67
N LEU A 245 13.03 1.13 4.42
CA LEU A 245 14.22 1.46 3.64
C LEU A 245 15.07 2.55 4.31
N ALA A 246 14.42 3.54 4.92
CA ALA A 246 15.11 4.60 5.66
C ALA A 246 15.99 4.04 6.81
N VAL A 247 15.49 3.02 7.52
CA VAL A 247 16.27 2.33 8.57
C VAL A 247 17.31 1.37 7.96
N GLN A 248 16.96 0.67 6.88
CA GLN A 248 17.85 -0.27 6.19
C GLN A 248 19.07 0.41 5.57
N THR A 249 18.96 1.68 5.16
CA THR A 249 20.06 2.43 4.54
C THR A 249 20.82 3.30 5.54
N ARG A 250 20.35 3.38 6.80
CA ARG A 250 20.93 4.23 7.84
C ARG A 250 22.39 3.87 8.11
N GLY A 251 23.23 4.90 8.19
CA GLY A 251 24.66 4.73 8.48
C GLY A 251 25.49 4.31 7.27
N THR A 252 24.88 4.29 6.08
CA THR A 252 25.58 4.08 4.80
C THR A 252 25.48 5.33 3.94
N ARG A 253 26.31 5.46 2.89
CA ARG A 253 26.15 6.52 1.89
C ARG A 253 24.78 6.50 1.17
N PHE A 254 24.07 5.38 1.22
CA PHE A 254 22.77 5.20 0.60
C PHE A 254 21.62 5.71 1.49
N ALA A 255 21.90 6.28 2.67
CA ALA A 255 20.86 6.84 3.53
C ALA A 255 19.93 7.79 2.75
N LEU A 256 18.64 7.71 3.08
CA LEU A 256 17.66 8.66 2.57
C LEU A 256 17.96 10.07 3.08
N GLN A 257 17.68 11.08 2.26
CA GLN A 257 17.85 12.48 2.63
C GLN A 257 16.94 12.85 3.82
N PRO A 258 17.40 13.71 4.75
CA PRO A 258 16.59 14.15 5.89
C PRO A 258 15.24 14.73 5.49
N GLU A 259 15.18 15.46 4.39
CA GLU A 259 13.95 16.08 3.87
C GLU A 259 12.94 15.01 3.38
N THR A 260 13.43 13.91 2.81
CA THR A 260 12.61 12.75 2.43
C THR A 260 12.01 12.08 3.66
N VAL A 261 12.82 11.90 4.72
CA VAL A 261 12.36 11.33 6.00
C VAL A 261 11.35 12.25 6.70
N ASP A 262 11.55 13.57 6.65
CA ASP A 262 10.59 14.55 7.15
C ASP A 262 9.26 14.49 6.38
N LEU A 263 9.30 14.48 5.04
CA LEU A 263 8.10 14.39 4.21
C LEU A 263 7.33 13.10 4.50
N LEU A 264 8.02 11.98 4.66
CA LEU A 264 7.40 10.70 5.02
C LEU A 264 6.78 10.74 6.43
N THR A 265 7.44 11.40 7.39
CA THR A 265 6.91 11.62 8.74
C THR A 265 5.64 12.47 8.71
N ARG A 266 5.62 13.55 7.92
CA ARG A 266 4.43 14.40 7.73
C ARG A 266 3.31 13.64 7.00
N PHE A 267 3.64 12.87 5.97
CA PHE A 267 2.63 12.06 5.29
C PHE A 267 1.93 11.10 6.26
N LEU A 268 2.68 10.43 7.15
CA LEU A 268 2.12 9.54 8.14
C LEU A 268 1.29 10.28 9.22
N LEU A 269 1.89 11.26 9.90
CA LEU A 269 1.27 11.92 11.06
C LEU A 269 0.22 12.96 10.70
N ASP A 270 0.39 13.65 9.57
CA ASP A 270 -0.50 14.73 9.17
C ASP A 270 -1.46 14.24 8.07
N GLY A 271 -1.02 13.36 7.17
CA GLY A 271 -1.88 12.77 6.13
C GLY A 271 -2.69 11.58 6.61
N GLN A 272 -2.06 10.40 6.65
CA GLN A 272 -2.72 9.12 6.90
C GLN A 272 -3.44 9.05 8.25
N GLN A 273 -2.83 9.54 9.33
CA GLN A 273 -3.45 9.57 10.65
C GLN A 273 -4.81 10.28 10.66
N ALA A 274 -5.00 11.29 9.82
CA ALA A 274 -6.27 12.02 9.76
C ALA A 274 -7.38 11.27 9.00
N MET A 275 -7.11 10.06 8.51
CA MET A 275 -8.07 9.14 7.89
C MET A 275 -8.27 7.89 8.76
N LEU A 276 -7.90 7.97 10.05
CA LEU A 276 -7.96 6.86 11.00
C LEU A 276 -8.79 7.20 12.23
N ARG A 277 -9.38 6.15 12.84
CA ARG A 277 -9.78 6.13 14.24
C ARG A 277 -9.14 4.93 14.93
N GLY A 278 -8.14 5.19 15.78
CA GLY A 278 -7.35 4.11 16.39
C GLY A 278 -6.60 3.32 15.33
N ARG A 279 -6.95 2.05 15.15
CA ARG A 279 -6.38 1.19 14.11
C ARG A 279 -7.23 1.11 12.84
N ARG A 280 -8.37 1.79 12.81
CA ARG A 280 -9.40 1.58 11.78
C ARG A 280 -9.32 2.68 10.74
N TRP A 281 -9.27 2.26 9.48
CA TRP A 281 -9.31 3.16 8.34
C TRP A 281 -10.71 3.70 8.15
N ASP A 282 -10.78 4.94 7.68
CA ASP A 282 -11.89 5.36 6.85
C ASP A 282 -12.03 4.41 5.65
N PHE A 283 -13.18 3.76 5.54
CA PHE A 283 -13.42 2.74 4.51
C PHE A 283 -13.39 3.31 3.08
N THR A 284 -13.50 4.63 2.92
CA THR A 284 -13.40 5.29 1.62
C THR A 284 -11.96 5.60 1.18
N ALA A 285 -10.98 5.46 2.08
CA ALA A 285 -9.58 5.80 1.84
C ALA A 285 -8.70 4.59 1.47
N ILE A 286 -9.28 3.39 1.36
CA ILE A 286 -8.57 2.12 1.14
C ILE A 286 -8.78 1.54 -0.27
N GLY A 287 -9.47 2.25 -1.16
CA GLY A 287 -9.74 1.81 -2.54
C GLY A 287 -10.48 0.46 -2.59
N ARG A 288 -10.17 -0.38 -3.59
CA ARG A 288 -10.84 -1.70 -3.74
C ARG A 288 -10.57 -2.65 -2.58
N GLU A 289 -9.57 -2.37 -1.75
CA GLU A 289 -9.22 -3.23 -0.62
C GLU A 289 -10.29 -3.27 0.48
N ILE A 290 -11.33 -2.43 0.40
CA ILE A 290 -12.54 -2.55 1.21
C ILE A 290 -13.20 -3.94 1.10
N ALA A 291 -13.02 -4.62 -0.04
CA ALA A 291 -13.53 -5.98 -0.26
C ALA A 291 -12.70 -7.08 0.45
N ARG A 292 -11.54 -6.73 1.02
CA ARG A 292 -10.67 -7.70 1.71
C ARG A 292 -10.99 -7.76 3.20
N GLU A 293 -11.05 -8.96 3.73
CA GLU A 293 -11.30 -9.18 5.15
C GLU A 293 -10.17 -8.60 6.03
N ASN A 294 -10.55 -8.09 7.20
CA ASN A 294 -9.64 -7.74 8.30
C ASN A 294 -8.51 -6.74 7.95
N ARG A 295 -8.71 -5.86 6.98
CA ARG A 295 -7.77 -4.76 6.70
C ARG A 295 -7.85 -3.69 7.80
N ASP A 296 -6.70 -3.33 8.36
CA ASP A 296 -6.58 -2.25 9.34
C ASP A 296 -5.25 -1.48 9.19
N ALA A 297 -5.05 -0.46 10.01
CA ALA A 297 -3.89 0.43 9.96
C ALA A 297 -2.72 -0.04 10.85
N SER A 298 -2.82 -1.20 11.50
CA SER A 298 -1.75 -1.72 12.37
C SER A 298 -0.38 -1.85 11.69
N PRO A 299 -0.25 -2.11 10.35
CA PRO A 299 1.05 -2.10 9.69
C PRO A 299 1.77 -0.75 9.76
N LEU A 300 1.04 0.38 9.87
CA LEU A 300 1.65 1.71 10.00
C LEU A 300 2.36 1.89 11.34
N ALA A 301 2.06 1.09 12.37
CA ALA A 301 2.82 1.10 13.61
C ALA A 301 4.30 0.74 13.38
N GLY A 302 4.57 -0.20 12.47
CA GLY A 302 5.93 -0.57 12.07
C GLY A 302 6.64 0.58 11.34
N ALA A 303 5.93 1.28 10.46
CA ALA A 303 6.44 2.46 9.79
C ALA A 303 6.79 3.57 10.79
N ALA A 304 5.90 3.83 11.74
CA ALA A 304 6.08 4.82 12.78
C ALA A 304 7.28 4.50 13.69
N ASP A 305 7.44 3.24 14.11
CA ASP A 305 8.59 2.80 14.89
C ASP A 305 9.90 2.96 14.12
N HIS A 306 9.93 2.59 12.84
CA HIS A 306 11.09 2.78 11.99
C HIS A 306 11.49 4.26 11.93
N LEU A 307 10.55 5.16 11.62
CA LEU A 307 10.80 6.60 11.57
C LEU A 307 11.22 7.15 12.93
N ALA A 308 10.57 6.75 14.03
CA ALA A 308 10.92 7.18 15.38
C ALA A 308 12.33 6.73 15.79
N SER A 309 12.81 5.60 15.26
CA SER A 309 14.16 5.08 15.50
C SER A 309 15.25 5.86 14.77
N LEU A 310 14.90 6.64 13.74
CA LEU A 310 15.83 7.56 13.05
C LEU A 310 16.08 8.84 13.87
N GLY A 311 15.28 9.08 14.91
CA GLY A 311 15.30 10.31 15.70
C GLY A 311 14.44 11.41 15.06
N GLY A 312 14.72 12.66 15.42
CA GLY A 312 13.98 13.83 14.92
C GLY A 312 12.93 14.37 15.90
N PRO A 313 12.41 15.58 15.64
CA PRO A 313 11.61 16.33 16.60
C PRO A 313 10.24 15.69 16.89
N ARG A 314 9.70 14.88 15.98
CA ARG A 314 8.36 14.26 16.07
C ARG A 314 8.40 12.79 16.52
N ALA A 315 9.53 12.31 17.04
CA ALA A 315 9.69 10.90 17.40
C ALA A 315 8.68 10.39 18.44
N GLU A 316 8.24 11.25 19.39
CA GLU A 316 7.20 10.85 20.35
C GLU A 316 5.80 10.85 19.76
N GLU A 317 5.50 11.76 18.82
CA GLU A 317 4.23 11.70 18.08
C GLU A 317 4.12 10.39 17.29
N LEU A 318 5.21 9.95 16.64
CA LEU A 318 5.29 8.66 15.94
C LEU A 318 5.08 7.48 16.90
N ARG A 319 5.74 7.48 18.07
CA ARG A 319 5.55 6.43 19.08
C ARG A 319 4.12 6.36 19.60
N SER A 320 3.51 7.52 19.87
CA SER A 320 2.11 7.58 20.32
C SER A 320 1.14 7.15 19.21
N PHE A 321 1.40 7.52 17.95
CA PHE A 321 0.66 6.98 16.80
C PHE A 321 0.75 5.45 16.72
N ALA A 322 1.97 4.89 16.85
CA ALA A 322 2.19 3.45 16.82
C ALA A 322 1.37 2.73 17.92
N ARG A 323 1.41 3.21 19.17
CA ARG A 323 0.64 2.64 20.29
C ARG A 323 -0.88 2.70 20.03
N ARG A 324 -1.41 3.82 19.50
CA ARG A 324 -2.84 3.91 19.11
C ARG A 324 -3.22 2.91 18.03
N THR A 325 -2.43 2.81 16.96
CA THR A 325 -2.70 1.86 15.86
C THR A 325 -2.54 0.39 16.26
N ARG A 326 -1.80 0.09 17.34
CA ARG A 326 -1.77 -1.24 17.97
C ARG A 326 -2.90 -1.49 18.97
N GLY A 327 -3.74 -0.48 19.24
CA GLY A 327 -4.76 -0.52 20.29
C GLY A 327 -4.20 -0.56 21.71
N GLU A 328 -2.95 -0.16 21.91
CA GLU A 328 -2.30 -0.03 23.21
C GLU A 328 -2.65 1.32 23.87
N GLU A 329 -3.09 2.31 23.08
CA GLU A 329 -3.59 3.60 23.53
C GLU A 329 -5.00 3.88 22.98
N SER A 330 -5.76 4.71 23.70
CA SER A 330 -7.11 5.12 23.30
C SER A 330 -7.08 5.91 21.97
N PRO A 331 -8.04 5.67 21.05
CA PRO A 331 -8.16 6.47 19.83
C PRO A 331 -8.49 7.94 20.11
N ALA A 332 -9.00 8.27 21.30
CA ALA A 332 -9.29 9.64 21.71
C ALA A 332 -8.05 10.55 21.83
N GLY A 333 -6.85 9.96 21.92
CA GLY A 333 -5.59 10.69 21.96
C GLY A 333 -5.07 11.15 20.59
N ALA A 334 -5.78 10.86 19.49
CA ALA A 334 -5.41 11.37 18.17
C ALA A 334 -5.54 12.90 18.10
N PRO A 335 -4.70 13.61 17.31
CA PRO A 335 -4.82 15.05 17.14
C PRO A 335 -6.22 15.46 16.66
N ALA A 336 -6.90 16.29 17.44
CA ALA A 336 -8.21 16.84 17.06
C ALA A 336 -8.04 17.97 16.05
N GLY A 337 -8.95 18.05 15.07
CA GLY A 337 -8.93 19.08 14.06
C GLY A 337 -9.83 18.78 12.87
N PHE A 338 -9.87 19.72 11.94
CA PHE A 338 -10.54 19.61 10.65
C PHE A 338 -9.50 19.74 9.53
N ARG A 339 -9.55 18.82 8.56
CA ARG A 339 -8.62 18.81 7.42
C ARG A 339 -9.35 18.69 6.11
N VAL A 340 -8.93 19.51 5.16
CA VAL A 340 -9.36 19.43 3.76
C VAL A 340 -8.22 18.82 2.95
N PHE A 341 -8.51 17.70 2.30
CA PHE A 341 -7.64 17.10 1.30
C PHE A 341 -8.18 17.47 -0.09
N TRP A 342 -7.89 18.71 -0.52
CA TRP A 342 -8.45 19.33 -1.72
C TRP A 342 -7.99 18.67 -3.03
N ARG A 343 -6.88 17.92 -3.01
CA ARG A 343 -6.46 17.07 -4.14
C ARG A 343 -7.28 15.80 -4.21
N SER A 344 -7.88 15.42 -3.09
CA SER A 344 -8.58 14.14 -2.92
C SER A 344 -10.09 14.26 -2.82
N ASP A 345 -10.71 15.43 -2.89
CA ASP A 345 -12.15 15.61 -2.61
C ASP A 345 -12.59 14.89 -1.32
N PHE A 346 -11.76 15.00 -0.28
CA PHE A 346 -11.96 14.32 1.00
C PHE A 346 -11.76 15.32 2.13
N VAL A 347 -12.60 15.24 3.16
CA VAL A 347 -12.41 15.99 4.41
C VAL A 347 -12.47 15.06 5.60
N SER A 348 -11.74 15.41 6.66
CA SER A 348 -11.85 14.72 7.94
C SER A 348 -11.99 15.69 9.10
N HIS A 349 -12.75 15.25 10.10
CA HIS A 349 -13.04 15.95 11.34
C HIS A 349 -12.84 15.01 12.51
N THR A 350 -11.71 15.17 13.20
CA THR A 350 -11.35 14.31 14.33
C THR A 350 -11.57 15.07 15.64
N ARG A 351 -12.20 14.39 16.59
CA ARG A 351 -12.43 14.83 17.97
C ARG A 351 -12.04 13.71 18.94
N PRO A 352 -11.85 14.01 20.23
CA PRO A 352 -11.61 12.96 21.22
C PRO A 352 -12.72 11.88 21.20
N GLU A 353 -13.97 12.25 20.94
CA GLU A 353 -15.14 11.38 21.02
C GLU A 353 -15.45 10.64 19.71
N PHE A 354 -15.08 11.19 18.56
CA PHE A 354 -15.38 10.62 17.25
C PHE A 354 -14.46 11.11 16.13
N HIS A 355 -14.49 10.39 15.02
CA HIS A 355 -13.98 10.79 13.72
C HIS A 355 -15.16 10.82 12.75
N PHE A 356 -15.30 11.92 12.02
CA PHE A 356 -16.26 12.04 10.93
C PHE A 356 -15.54 12.47 9.66
N SER A 357 -15.85 11.86 8.52
CA SER A 357 -15.29 12.26 7.23
C SER A 357 -16.36 12.34 6.15
N VAL A 358 -15.98 12.95 5.03
CA VAL A 358 -16.77 12.92 3.80
C VAL A 358 -15.86 12.62 2.62
N ARG A 359 -16.21 11.58 1.86
CA ARG A 359 -15.64 11.27 0.55
C ARG A 359 -16.56 11.81 -0.54
N MET A 360 -16.04 12.75 -1.32
CA MET A 360 -16.71 13.33 -2.48
C MET A 360 -15.99 12.90 -3.76
N THR A 361 -16.57 13.26 -4.90
CA THR A 361 -15.96 13.11 -6.22
C THR A 361 -16.29 14.34 -7.06
N SER A 362 -15.39 14.68 -7.98
CA SER A 362 -15.54 15.72 -9.00
C SER A 362 -14.84 15.29 -10.29
N THR A 363 -14.91 16.11 -11.33
CA THR A 363 -14.17 15.90 -12.59
C THR A 363 -12.63 15.78 -12.43
N ARG A 364 -12.08 16.09 -11.25
CA ARG A 364 -10.63 16.02 -10.98
C ARG A 364 -10.15 14.68 -10.46
N ILE A 365 -11.05 13.86 -9.92
CA ILE A 365 -10.70 12.66 -9.18
C ILE A 365 -11.61 11.50 -9.57
N ASN A 366 -11.01 10.32 -9.68
CA ASN A 366 -11.72 9.07 -9.77
C ASN A 366 -12.48 8.83 -8.46
N GLY A 367 -13.66 8.23 -8.59
CA GLY A 367 -14.46 7.74 -7.47
C GLY A 367 -13.81 6.51 -6.83
N SER A 368 -14.55 5.41 -6.76
CA SER A 368 -14.03 4.15 -6.18
C SER A 368 -13.77 3.14 -7.28
N GLU A 369 -12.53 2.68 -7.42
CA GLU A 369 -12.19 1.57 -8.31
C GLU A 369 -12.83 0.24 -7.89
N SER A 370 -13.07 -0.60 -8.90
CA SER A 370 -13.20 -2.05 -8.77
C SER A 370 -12.16 -2.71 -9.67
N GLY A 371 -11.66 -3.89 -9.34
CA GLY A 371 -10.66 -4.54 -10.19
C GLY A 371 -10.25 -5.90 -9.66
N ASN A 372 -9.88 -6.82 -10.55
CA ASN A 372 -9.51 -8.20 -10.21
C ASN A 372 -10.57 -8.96 -9.36
N GLY A 373 -11.87 -8.68 -9.57
CA GLY A 373 -12.96 -9.26 -8.77
C GLY A 373 -13.13 -8.62 -7.38
N GLU A 374 -12.43 -7.51 -7.11
CA GLU A 374 -12.54 -6.78 -5.84
C GLU A 374 -13.41 -5.53 -5.99
N ASN A 375 -14.20 -5.24 -4.95
CA ASN A 375 -15.03 -4.04 -4.78
C ASN A 375 -16.10 -3.79 -5.86
N GLU A 376 -16.64 -4.85 -6.47
CA GLU A 376 -17.61 -4.73 -7.57
C GLU A 376 -18.93 -4.02 -7.20
N SER A 377 -19.18 -3.81 -5.91
CA SER A 377 -20.36 -3.10 -5.39
C SER A 377 -20.08 -1.66 -4.95
N GLY A 378 -18.83 -1.20 -4.98
CA GLY A 378 -18.35 0.03 -4.36
C GLY A 378 -18.64 1.33 -5.11
N THR A 379 -19.41 1.31 -6.19
CA THR A 379 -19.55 2.45 -7.11
C THR A 379 -19.90 3.76 -6.40
N TYR A 380 -20.82 3.75 -5.44
CA TYR A 380 -21.32 4.95 -4.75
C TYR A 380 -20.41 5.51 -3.64
N LEU A 381 -19.26 4.89 -3.34
CA LEU A 381 -18.37 5.33 -2.24
C LEU A 381 -17.84 6.77 -2.38
N GLY A 382 -17.89 7.34 -3.58
CA GLY A 382 -17.47 8.72 -3.86
C GLY A 382 -18.59 9.77 -3.80
N ASP A 383 -19.85 9.38 -3.58
CA ASP A 383 -21.02 10.24 -3.79
C ASP A 383 -21.45 11.00 -2.52
N GLY A 384 -20.47 11.53 -1.80
CA GLY A 384 -20.68 12.16 -0.50
C GLY A 384 -20.85 11.12 0.61
N ALA A 385 -20.13 9.99 0.50
CA ALA A 385 -20.14 8.97 1.54
C ALA A 385 -19.54 9.53 2.83
N THR A 386 -20.17 9.23 3.96
CA THR A 386 -19.76 9.70 5.29
C THR A 386 -19.29 8.55 6.15
N THR A 387 -18.20 8.72 6.88
CA THR A 387 -17.73 7.73 7.85
C THR A 387 -17.84 8.32 9.25
N LEU A 388 -18.58 7.70 10.17
CA LEU A 388 -18.67 8.09 11.58
C LEU A 388 -18.12 6.97 12.48
N MET A 389 -16.95 7.19 13.07
CA MET A 389 -16.30 6.24 13.97
C MET A 389 -16.10 6.83 15.37
N ARG A 390 -16.60 6.18 16.41
CA ARG A 390 -16.34 6.54 17.81
C ARG A 390 -15.30 5.61 18.42
N THR A 391 -15.54 4.30 18.35
CA THR A 391 -14.59 3.27 18.79
C THR A 391 -13.60 2.94 17.68
N GLY A 392 -14.04 3.04 16.42
CA GLY A 392 -13.34 2.59 15.21
C GLY A 392 -13.97 1.32 14.61
N ASP A 393 -14.68 0.53 15.41
CA ASP A 393 -15.18 -0.79 14.98
C ASP A 393 -16.55 -0.75 14.31
N GLU A 394 -17.18 0.43 14.19
CA GLU A 394 -18.55 0.59 13.68
C GLU A 394 -18.80 -0.05 12.31
N TYR A 395 -17.77 -0.11 11.46
CA TYR A 395 -17.83 -0.68 10.11
C TYR A 395 -17.00 -1.96 9.95
N HIS A 396 -16.41 -2.47 11.02
CA HIS A 396 -15.49 -3.61 10.93
C HIS A 396 -16.25 -4.88 10.51
N GLY A 397 -15.90 -5.41 9.34
CA GLY A 397 -16.47 -6.66 8.82
C GLY A 397 -17.93 -6.54 8.33
N VAL A 398 -18.49 -5.33 8.23
CA VAL A 398 -19.90 -5.15 7.84
C VAL A 398 -20.11 -5.19 6.32
N PHE A 399 -19.08 -4.90 5.51
CA PHE A 399 -19.21 -4.69 4.06
C PHE A 399 -19.84 -5.85 3.27
N PRO A 400 -19.61 -7.14 3.59
CA PRO A 400 -20.31 -8.25 2.94
C PRO A 400 -21.83 -8.26 3.17
N LEU A 401 -22.32 -7.56 4.21
CA LEU A 401 -23.72 -7.51 4.62
C LEU A 401 -24.40 -6.18 4.27
N TRP A 402 -23.65 -5.22 3.70
CA TRP A 402 -24.19 -3.93 3.33
C TRP A 402 -25.19 -4.04 2.17
N ASP A 403 -26.27 -3.26 2.29
CA ASP A 403 -26.95 -2.74 1.11
C ASP A 403 -26.07 -1.62 0.53
N TRP A 404 -25.34 -1.92 -0.54
CA TRP A 404 -24.43 -0.99 -1.21
C TRP A 404 -25.12 0.18 -1.93
N ARG A 405 -26.47 0.20 -1.96
CA ARG A 405 -27.24 1.40 -2.33
C ARG A 405 -27.48 2.32 -1.15
N ARG A 406 -27.19 1.87 0.07
CA ARG A 406 -27.42 2.60 1.32
C ARG A 406 -26.12 2.95 2.03
N ILE A 407 -25.06 3.23 1.26
CA ILE A 407 -23.79 3.73 1.82
C ILE A 407 -24.10 5.01 2.64
N PRO A 408 -23.59 5.13 3.88
CA PRO A 408 -23.84 6.30 4.71
C PRO A 408 -23.51 7.60 3.99
N GLY A 409 -24.37 8.62 4.10
CA GLY A 409 -24.19 9.93 3.47
C GLY A 409 -24.63 10.02 2.00
N VAL A 410 -24.67 8.91 1.26
CA VAL A 410 -24.97 8.91 -0.18
C VAL A 410 -26.42 9.24 -0.47
N THR A 411 -26.65 10.02 -1.53
CA THR A 411 -27.96 10.27 -2.13
C THR A 411 -28.04 9.54 -3.48
N ASN A 412 -28.98 8.61 -3.67
CA ASN A 412 -29.17 7.91 -4.94
C ASN A 412 -30.65 7.54 -5.21
N ALA A 413 -30.91 7.03 -6.42
CA ALA A 413 -32.18 6.38 -6.74
C ALA A 413 -32.18 4.95 -6.20
N TYR A 414 -33.10 4.63 -5.30
CA TYR A 414 -33.15 3.33 -4.64
C TYR A 414 -33.89 2.30 -5.51
N GLN A 415 -33.11 1.44 -6.18
CA GLN A 415 -33.59 0.42 -7.12
C GLN A 415 -33.04 -0.97 -6.73
N PRO A 416 -33.65 -1.67 -5.77
CA PRO A 416 -33.10 -2.93 -5.24
C PRO A 416 -33.06 -4.07 -6.27
N ASP A 417 -33.95 -4.05 -7.27
CA ASP A 417 -34.08 -5.11 -8.28
C ASP A 417 -33.17 -4.90 -9.51
N VAL A 418 -32.46 -3.77 -9.58
CA VAL A 418 -31.53 -3.47 -10.68
C VAL A 418 -30.12 -3.90 -10.26
N PRO A 419 -29.28 -4.47 -11.15
CA PRO A 419 -27.87 -4.71 -10.83
C PRO A 419 -27.15 -3.42 -10.38
N LEU A 420 -26.19 -3.53 -9.46
CA LEU A 420 -25.37 -2.37 -9.11
C LEU A 420 -24.57 -1.91 -10.33
N PRO A 421 -24.48 -0.60 -10.59
CA PRO A 421 -23.55 -0.10 -11.58
C PRO A 421 -22.13 -0.55 -11.23
N PHE A 422 -21.37 -0.99 -12.22
CA PHE A 422 -20.02 -1.54 -12.07
C PHE A 422 -19.11 -1.05 -13.20
N HIS A 423 -17.87 -0.71 -12.83
CA HIS A 423 -16.82 -0.34 -13.78
C HIS A 423 -15.49 -0.95 -13.35
N ASN A 424 -14.68 -1.36 -14.32
CA ASN A 424 -13.37 -1.97 -14.07
C ASN A 424 -12.26 -0.92 -14.12
N TRP A 425 -11.44 -0.86 -13.07
CA TRP A 425 -10.39 0.13 -12.84
C TRP A 425 -10.90 1.55 -13.08
N ASN A 426 -10.12 2.40 -13.74
CA ASN A 426 -10.51 3.77 -14.03
C ASN A 426 -11.38 3.91 -15.28
N GLN A 427 -11.84 2.81 -15.90
CA GLN A 427 -12.63 2.88 -17.13
C GLN A 427 -13.97 3.59 -16.92
N GLY A 428 -14.46 3.64 -15.67
CA GLY A 428 -15.64 4.42 -15.28
C GLY A 428 -15.41 5.93 -15.18
N PHE A 429 -14.17 6.43 -15.22
CA PHE A 429 -13.91 7.87 -15.03
C PHE A 429 -13.39 8.56 -16.30
N ALA A 430 -13.48 7.88 -17.45
CA ALA A 430 -13.32 8.54 -18.75
C ALA A 430 -14.43 9.57 -18.96
N ALA A 431 -14.10 10.70 -19.63
CA ALA A 431 -15.00 11.85 -19.74
C ALA A 431 -16.36 11.56 -20.43
N ASP A 432 -16.44 10.47 -21.19
CA ASP A 432 -17.63 9.97 -21.89
C ASP A 432 -18.35 8.84 -21.15
N SER A 433 -17.93 8.50 -19.93
CA SER A 433 -18.52 7.43 -19.13
C SER A 433 -19.70 7.92 -18.31
N ASP A 434 -20.78 7.13 -18.23
CA ASP A 434 -21.94 7.38 -17.36
C ASP A 434 -21.57 7.39 -15.85
N TYR A 435 -20.39 6.87 -15.51
CA TYR A 435 -19.83 6.83 -14.17
C TYR A 435 -19.00 8.08 -13.82
N ALA A 436 -18.67 8.90 -14.83
CA ALA A 436 -17.89 10.10 -14.62
C ALA A 436 -18.72 11.17 -13.87
N PRO A 437 -18.12 11.86 -12.89
CA PRO A 437 -18.76 12.99 -12.23
C PRO A 437 -19.02 14.10 -13.25
N GLY A 438 -20.27 14.56 -13.34
CA GLY A 438 -20.66 15.65 -14.22
C GLY A 438 -20.53 17.04 -13.59
N SER A 439 -19.80 17.19 -12.49
CA SER A 439 -19.53 18.48 -11.84
C SER A 439 -18.09 18.58 -11.33
N ASP A 440 -17.53 19.77 -11.43
CA ASP A 440 -16.25 20.16 -10.84
C ASP A 440 -16.41 20.71 -9.40
N PHE A 441 -17.63 20.95 -8.93
CA PHE A 441 -17.84 21.56 -7.62
C PHE A 441 -17.82 20.49 -6.52
N ALA A 442 -16.64 20.27 -5.93
CA ALA A 442 -16.46 19.50 -4.70
C ALA A 442 -15.26 20.06 -3.93
N GLY A 443 -15.32 20.11 -2.60
CA GLY A 443 -14.21 20.56 -1.76
C GLY A 443 -14.64 21.00 -0.37
N GLY A 444 -13.78 21.75 0.31
CA GLY A 444 -14.06 22.27 1.64
C GLY A 444 -13.14 23.42 2.05
N ALA A 445 -13.45 24.04 3.18
CA ALA A 445 -12.66 25.10 3.80
C ALA A 445 -12.78 25.01 5.32
N GLY A 446 -11.73 25.39 6.04
CA GLY A 446 -11.74 25.38 7.50
C GLY A 446 -10.51 26.05 8.09
N ASP A 447 -10.51 26.23 9.40
CA ASP A 447 -9.46 26.92 10.16
C ASP A 447 -8.48 25.94 10.85
N GLY A 448 -8.56 24.65 10.52
CA GLY A 448 -7.81 23.57 11.16
C GLY A 448 -8.49 22.99 12.40
N ARG A 449 -9.49 23.67 12.96
CA ARG A 449 -10.34 23.15 14.03
C ARG A 449 -11.70 22.73 13.48
N ASP A 450 -12.42 23.67 12.89
CA ASP A 450 -13.77 23.53 12.36
C ASP A 450 -13.78 23.87 10.86
N GLY A 451 -14.89 23.60 10.16
CA GLY A 451 -14.96 23.85 8.73
C GLY A 451 -16.25 23.44 8.06
N LEU A 452 -16.21 23.38 6.73
CA LEU A 452 -17.30 22.94 5.87
C LEU A 452 -16.77 22.15 4.68
N ALA A 453 -17.62 21.29 4.14
CA ALA A 453 -17.45 20.66 2.83
C ALA A 453 -18.72 20.78 2.01
N ALA A 454 -18.59 20.78 0.69
CA ALA A 454 -19.74 20.79 -0.21
C ALA A 454 -19.42 20.07 -1.52
N MET A 455 -20.45 19.47 -2.12
CA MET A 455 -20.40 18.92 -3.47
C MET A 455 -21.68 19.17 -4.24
N THR A 456 -21.56 19.32 -5.56
CA THR A 456 -22.64 19.15 -6.51
C THR A 456 -22.58 17.71 -7.02
N LEU A 457 -23.46 16.86 -6.51
CA LEU A 457 -23.67 15.52 -7.04
C LEU A 457 -24.30 15.64 -8.42
N HIS A 458 -23.64 15.07 -9.42
CA HIS A 458 -24.16 14.84 -10.76
C HIS A 458 -23.54 13.54 -11.25
N ARG A 459 -24.20 12.42 -10.98
CA ARG A 459 -23.69 11.08 -11.34
C ARG A 459 -24.83 10.08 -11.43
N LEU A 460 -24.76 9.16 -12.40
CA LEU A 460 -25.74 8.08 -12.56
C LEU A 460 -27.20 8.58 -12.58
N GLY A 461 -27.44 9.72 -13.24
CA GLY A 461 -28.76 10.34 -13.39
C GLY A 461 -29.32 11.01 -12.11
N VAL A 462 -28.54 11.14 -11.04
CA VAL A 462 -28.94 11.80 -9.78
C VAL A 462 -28.20 13.13 -9.63
N HIS A 463 -28.96 14.16 -9.24
CA HIS A 463 -28.47 15.52 -9.03
C HIS A 463 -28.81 15.99 -7.61
N ALA A 464 -27.85 16.58 -6.90
CA ALA A 464 -28.07 17.20 -5.60
C ALA A 464 -26.97 18.20 -5.24
N ALA A 465 -27.31 19.26 -4.49
CA ALA A 465 -26.33 20.06 -3.75
C ALA A 465 -26.24 19.52 -2.32
N LYS A 466 -25.06 19.02 -1.92
CA LYS A 466 -24.82 18.43 -0.60
C LYS A 466 -23.77 19.27 0.14
N ALA A 467 -24.00 19.55 1.42
CA ALA A 467 -23.07 20.30 2.25
C ALA A 467 -23.01 19.72 3.67
N TRP A 468 -21.83 19.81 4.27
CA TRP A 468 -21.54 19.34 5.62
C TRP A 468 -20.85 20.47 6.38
N PHE A 469 -21.38 20.83 7.54
CA PHE A 469 -20.82 21.86 8.42
C PHE A 469 -20.31 21.20 9.70
N PHE A 470 -19.04 21.42 10.02
CA PHE A 470 -18.32 20.78 11.11
C PHE A 470 -18.02 21.80 12.18
N GLN A 471 -18.67 21.69 13.34
CA GLN A 471 -18.48 22.63 14.44
C GLN A 471 -18.40 21.88 15.76
N GLY A 472 -17.23 21.91 16.40
CA GLY A 472 -17.01 21.24 17.68
C GLY A 472 -17.32 19.75 17.58
N ASP A 473 -18.31 19.30 18.33
CA ASP A 473 -18.81 17.93 18.40
C ASP A 473 -20.02 17.66 17.49
N THR A 474 -20.42 18.63 16.67
CA THR A 474 -21.62 18.58 15.84
C THR A 474 -21.27 18.63 14.37
N VAL A 475 -21.92 17.77 13.57
CA VAL A 475 -21.88 17.81 12.10
C VAL A 475 -23.30 17.99 11.57
N VAL A 476 -23.52 19.05 10.79
CA VAL A 476 -24.80 19.34 10.15
C VAL A 476 -24.72 18.97 8.67
N CYS A 477 -25.55 18.01 8.24
CA CYS A 477 -25.63 17.54 6.86
C CYS A 477 -26.86 18.14 6.17
N LEU A 478 -26.66 18.89 5.08
CA LEU A 478 -27.72 19.50 4.28
C LEU A 478 -27.73 18.93 2.85
N GLY A 479 -28.93 18.72 2.31
CA GLY A 479 -29.16 18.35 0.92
C GLY A 479 -30.24 19.24 0.30
N ALA A 480 -29.99 19.76 -0.89
CA ALA A 480 -30.91 20.63 -1.61
C ALA A 480 -30.93 20.31 -3.11
N GLY A 481 -32.02 20.70 -3.80
CA GLY A 481 -32.14 20.52 -5.24
C GLY A 481 -32.08 19.07 -5.72
N ILE A 482 -32.49 18.12 -4.85
CA ILE A 482 -32.42 16.68 -5.11
C ILE A 482 -33.41 16.31 -6.21
N ARG A 483 -32.91 15.78 -7.33
CA ARG A 483 -33.71 15.32 -8.47
C ARG A 483 -33.02 14.15 -9.20
N ALA A 484 -33.79 13.42 -10.00
CA ALA A 484 -33.28 12.43 -10.95
C ALA A 484 -33.72 12.78 -12.37
N ASP A 485 -32.94 12.38 -13.36
CA ASP A 485 -33.23 12.66 -14.78
C ASP A 485 -34.45 11.87 -15.27
N ASP A 486 -34.52 10.55 -15.04
CA ASP A 486 -35.61 9.70 -15.55
C ASP A 486 -35.92 8.50 -14.63
N SER A 487 -36.15 8.75 -13.33
CA SER A 487 -36.46 7.67 -12.38
C SER A 487 -37.84 7.83 -11.73
N THR A 488 -38.66 6.78 -11.84
CA THR A 488 -39.83 6.57 -10.98
C THR A 488 -39.45 5.99 -9.62
N ALA A 489 -38.17 5.63 -9.42
CA ALA A 489 -37.69 5.07 -8.17
C ALA A 489 -37.56 6.16 -7.09
N PRO A 490 -37.79 5.80 -5.82
CA PRO A 490 -37.64 6.76 -4.73
C PRO A 490 -36.18 7.21 -4.60
N LEU A 491 -35.98 8.52 -4.51
CA LEU A 491 -34.69 9.10 -4.12
C LEU A 491 -34.53 8.96 -2.60
N ALA A 492 -33.39 8.42 -2.18
CA ALA A 492 -33.05 8.24 -0.77
C ALA A 492 -31.71 8.90 -0.46
N THR A 493 -31.59 9.45 0.75
CA THR A 493 -30.30 9.81 1.34
C THR A 493 -30.12 8.98 2.60
N THR A 494 -29.06 8.17 2.64
CA THR A 494 -28.79 7.32 3.79
C THR A 494 -28.10 8.12 4.88
N LEU A 495 -28.62 8.08 6.10
CA LEU A 495 -27.96 8.70 7.25
C LEU A 495 -26.80 7.83 7.75
N GLU A 496 -27.04 6.54 7.97
CA GLU A 496 -26.03 5.63 8.51
C GLU A 496 -26.38 4.16 8.19
N GLN A 497 -25.36 3.31 8.14
CA GLN A 497 -25.42 1.86 7.97
C GLN A 497 -24.19 1.21 8.61
N CYS A 498 -24.22 1.05 9.93
CA CYS A 498 -23.15 0.44 10.72
C CYS A 498 -23.69 -0.72 11.58
N TRP A 499 -22.83 -1.40 12.33
CA TRP A 499 -23.31 -2.34 13.35
C TRP A 499 -24.20 -1.64 14.39
N ALA A 500 -25.26 -2.32 14.84
CA ALA A 500 -26.19 -1.77 15.83
C ALA A 500 -25.52 -1.47 17.18
N LYS A 501 -24.45 -2.20 17.50
CA LYS A 501 -23.50 -1.92 18.56
C LYS A 501 -22.15 -2.11 17.91
N GLY A 502 -21.43 -1.00 17.72
CA GLY A 502 -20.15 -0.96 17.02
C GLY A 502 -19.25 -2.17 17.29
#